data_AF-B0DQP1-F1
#
_entry.id   AF-B0DQP1-F1
#
_cell.length_a   1.000
_cell.length_b   1.000
_cell.length_c   1.000
_cell.angle_alpha   90.00
_cell.angle_beta   90.00
_cell.angle_gamma   90.00
#
_symmetry.space_group_name_H-M   'P 1'
#
loop_
_entity.id
_entity.type
_entity.pdbx_description
1 polymer ?
#
loop_
_entity_poly.entity_id
_entity_poly.type
_entity_poly.pdbx_seq_one_letter_code
_entity_poly.pdbx_strand_id
1 'polypeptide(L)'
;MDNASVSSNNIKALQEIRDLPVALLKPAFDVLIPADHAPTAAFWAPYTDKERSIGMRACLLIWTITDFKFVPWEFQLEATIAIMTGKDSLVDVSTGYGKTLCMIIPCLLDPENLSMIFSPLK
;
A
#
# COMPACT_ATOMS: atom_id res chain seq x y z
N MET A 1 0.39 9.35 27.69
CA MET A 1 1.08 9.64 26.42
C MET A 1 0.02 10.12 25.45
N ASP A 2 0.10 11.38 25.02
CA ASP A 2 -1.00 12.09 24.39
C ASP A 2 -1.22 11.63 22.94
N ASN A 3 -2.48 11.37 22.56
CA ASN A 3 -2.87 10.94 21.20
C ASN A 3 -2.38 11.88 20.09
N ALA A 4 -2.16 13.16 20.40
CA ALA A 4 -1.68 14.15 19.44
C ALA A 4 -0.22 13.92 19.00
N SER A 5 0.65 13.44 19.90
CA SER A 5 2.06 13.21 19.56
C SER A 5 2.27 11.94 18.73
N VAL A 6 1.46 10.91 18.97
CA VAL A 6 1.45 9.67 18.18
C VAL A 6 0.98 9.94 16.74
N SER A 7 -0.09 10.74 16.58
CA SER A 7 -0.61 11.12 15.27
C SER A 7 0.42 11.90 14.43
N SER A 8 1.13 12.86 15.05
CA SER A 8 2.18 13.63 14.37
C SER A 8 3.36 12.76 13.93
N ASN A 9 3.73 11.75 14.72
CA ASN A 9 4.82 10.84 14.37
C ASN A 9 4.45 9.93 13.20
N ASN A 10 3.21 9.44 13.17
CA ASN A 10 2.73 8.58 12.08
C ASN A 10 2.65 9.33 10.75
N ILE A 11 2.16 10.58 10.75
CA ILE A 11 2.12 11.40 9.54
C ILE A 11 3.52 11.62 8.97
N LYS A 12 4.50 11.91 9.84
CA LYS A 12 5.89 12.08 9.44
C LYS A 12 6.48 10.80 8.83
N ALA A 13 6.29 9.65 9.49
CA ALA A 13 6.78 8.37 9.00
C ALA A 13 6.19 8.00 7.63
N LEU A 14 4.89 8.28 7.43
CA LEU A 14 4.25 8.05 6.12
C LEU A 14 4.83 8.95 5.04
N GLN A 15 5.12 10.20 5.37
CA GLN A 15 5.75 11.12 4.42
C GLN A 15 7.16 10.68 4.06
N GLU A 16 7.96 10.24 5.04
CA GLU A 16 9.30 9.68 4.80
C GLU A 16 9.26 8.48 3.84
N ILE A 17 8.26 7.61 3.99
CA ILE A 17 8.06 6.46 3.08
C ILE A 17 7.60 6.92 1.69
N ARG A 18 6.77 7.98 1.57
CA ARG A 18 6.37 8.54 0.26
C ARG A 18 7.53 9.21 -0.48
N ASP A 19 8.39 9.87 0.26
CA ASP A 19 9.54 10.59 -0.29
C ASP A 19 10.75 9.68 -0.52
N LEU A 20 10.70 8.43 -0.05
CA LEU A 20 11.80 7.48 -0.21
C LEU A 20 12.16 7.32 -1.71
N PRO A 21 13.42 7.56 -2.11
CA PRO A 21 13.84 7.42 -3.50
C PRO A 21 13.59 6.01 -4.03
N VAL A 22 13.22 5.90 -5.31
CA VAL A 22 12.89 4.61 -5.94
C VAL A 22 14.04 3.61 -5.82
N ALA A 23 15.29 4.08 -5.92
CA ALA A 23 16.48 3.24 -5.76
C ALA A 23 16.62 2.60 -4.36
N LEU A 24 16.00 3.18 -3.33
CA LEU A 24 16.04 2.70 -1.95
C LEU A 24 14.83 1.85 -1.57
N LEU A 25 13.77 1.83 -2.39
CA LEU A 25 12.55 1.07 -2.10
C LEU A 25 12.81 -0.43 -1.95
N LYS A 26 13.50 -1.05 -2.92
CA LYS A 26 13.76 -2.48 -2.88
C LYS A 26 14.66 -2.87 -1.70
N PRO A 27 15.81 -2.20 -1.45
CA PRO A 27 16.60 -2.46 -0.25
C PRO A 27 15.81 -2.31 1.05
N ALA A 28 15.00 -1.24 1.18
CA ALA A 28 14.18 -1.03 2.37
C ALA A 28 13.12 -2.13 2.53
N PHE A 29 12.46 -2.51 1.44
CA PHE A 29 11.48 -3.60 1.43
C PHE A 29 12.12 -4.93 1.87
N ASP A 30 13.26 -5.30 1.29
CA ASP A 30 13.95 -6.57 1.58
C ASP A 30 14.46 -6.63 3.04
N VAL A 31 14.78 -5.49 3.65
CA VAL A 31 15.24 -5.41 5.05
C VAL A 31 14.08 -5.37 6.04
N LEU A 32 13.01 -4.64 5.73
CA LEU A 32 11.94 -4.35 6.70
C LEU A 32 10.78 -5.33 6.65
N ILE A 33 10.50 -5.94 5.50
CA ILE A 33 9.38 -6.86 5.32
C ILE A 33 9.86 -8.30 5.50
N PRO A 34 9.37 -9.02 6.52
CA PRO A 34 9.68 -10.43 6.70
C PRO A 34 9.30 -11.28 5.49
N ALA A 35 10.12 -12.28 5.18
CA ALA A 35 9.93 -13.14 4.00
C ALA A 35 8.62 -13.94 4.01
N ASP A 36 8.07 -14.23 5.19
CA ASP A 36 6.77 -14.91 5.39
C ASP A 36 5.57 -13.98 5.17
N HIS A 37 5.78 -12.66 5.19
CA HIS A 37 4.77 -11.65 4.91
C HIS A 37 4.88 -11.13 3.46
N ALA A 38 6.08 -11.10 2.88
CA ALA A 38 6.34 -10.52 1.57
C ALA A 38 5.55 -11.20 0.43
N PRO A 39 5.04 -10.43 -0.57
CA PRO A 39 4.49 -11.00 -1.79
C PRO A 39 5.51 -11.86 -2.54
N THR A 40 5.03 -12.88 -3.22
CA THR A 40 5.87 -13.89 -3.85
C THR A 40 6.68 -13.34 -5.01
N ALA A 41 7.80 -13.98 -5.34
CA ALA A 41 8.56 -13.63 -6.55
C ALA A 41 7.70 -13.78 -7.83
N ALA A 42 6.78 -14.75 -7.84
CA ALA A 42 5.84 -14.97 -8.95
C ALA A 42 4.89 -13.78 -9.15
N PHE A 43 4.40 -13.20 -8.05
CA PHE A 43 3.58 -11.99 -8.08
C PHE A 43 4.30 -10.80 -8.73
N TRP A 44 5.60 -10.62 -8.47
CA TRP A 44 6.36 -9.49 -9.03
C TRP A 44 6.82 -9.68 -10.49
N ALA A 45 6.82 -10.93 -10.99
CA ALA A 45 7.31 -11.27 -12.32
C ALA A 45 6.65 -10.48 -13.48
N PRO A 46 5.32 -10.30 -13.54
CA PRO A 46 4.68 -9.58 -14.65
C PRO A 46 4.83 -8.05 -14.60
N TYR A 47 5.24 -7.48 -13.46
CA TYR A 47 5.27 -6.03 -13.26
C TYR A 47 6.58 -5.38 -13.73
N THR A 48 6.46 -4.20 -14.31
CA THR A 48 7.60 -3.31 -14.61
C THR A 48 8.23 -2.77 -13.32
N ASP A 49 9.45 -2.24 -13.39
CA ASP A 49 10.12 -1.66 -12.21
C ASP A 49 9.34 -0.48 -11.61
N LYS A 50 8.66 0.30 -12.46
CA LYS A 50 7.75 1.37 -12.01
C LYS A 50 6.58 0.78 -11.20
N GLU A 51 5.92 -0.25 -11.71
CA GLU A 51 4.80 -0.91 -11.01
C GLU A 51 5.24 -1.59 -9.70
N ARG A 52 6.41 -2.25 -9.73
CA ARG A 52 7.03 -2.82 -8.52
C ARG A 52 7.30 -1.75 -7.46
N SER A 53 7.78 -0.58 -7.87
CA SER A 53 8.03 0.54 -6.95
C SER A 53 6.76 0.99 -6.23
N ILE A 54 5.61 0.99 -6.91
CA ILE A 54 4.30 1.32 -6.33
C ILE A 54 3.93 0.26 -5.29
N GLY A 55 4.00 -1.03 -5.66
CA GLY A 55 3.67 -2.12 -4.75
C GLY A 55 4.57 -2.18 -3.51
N MET A 56 5.88 -2.01 -3.67
CA MET A 56 6.82 -1.99 -2.55
C MET A 56 6.56 -0.82 -1.60
N ARG A 57 6.28 0.37 -2.15
CA ARG A 57 5.91 1.55 -1.35
C ARG A 57 4.60 1.31 -0.59
N ALA A 58 3.61 0.69 -1.23
CA ALA A 58 2.36 0.30 -0.58
C ALA A 58 2.59 -0.65 0.59
N CYS A 59 3.43 -1.67 0.41
CA CYS A 59 3.79 -2.60 1.49
C CYS A 59 4.46 -1.88 2.65
N LEU A 60 5.45 -1.01 2.40
CA LEU A 60 6.14 -0.25 3.45
C LEU A 60 5.19 0.68 4.22
N LEU A 61 4.27 1.36 3.52
CA LEU A 61 3.25 2.21 4.16
C LEU A 61 2.34 1.39 5.08
N ILE A 62 1.77 0.30 4.58
CA ILE A 62 0.83 -0.54 5.34
C ILE A 62 1.54 -1.22 6.51
N TRP A 63 2.76 -1.70 6.31
CA TRP A 63 3.60 -2.25 7.37
C TRP A 63 3.79 -1.24 8.50
N THR A 64 4.06 0.02 8.15
CA THR A 64 4.30 1.07 9.14
C THR A 64 3.03 1.49 9.89
N ILE A 65 1.90 1.73 9.21
CA ILE A 65 0.67 2.16 9.90
C ILE A 65 0.03 1.05 10.75
N THR A 66 0.39 -0.21 10.50
CA THR A 66 -0.14 -1.35 11.24
C THR A 66 0.74 -1.75 12.42
N ASP A 67 1.73 -0.92 12.78
CA ASP A 67 2.76 -1.24 13.78
C ASP A 67 3.50 -2.55 13.44
N PHE A 68 3.91 -2.70 12.18
CA PHE A 68 4.71 -3.81 11.67
C PHE A 68 4.02 -5.17 11.77
N LYS A 69 2.71 -5.23 11.45
CA LYS A 69 1.90 -6.45 11.58
C LYS A 69 1.45 -7.03 10.25
N PHE A 70 1.17 -6.19 9.25
CA PHE A 70 0.55 -6.65 8.02
C PHE A 70 1.17 -5.98 6.80
N VAL A 71 1.19 -6.72 5.70
CA VAL A 71 1.36 -6.17 4.35
C VAL A 71 0.12 -6.49 3.52
N PRO A 72 -0.16 -5.73 2.45
CA PRO A 72 -1.32 -5.99 1.62
C PRO A 72 -1.20 -7.36 0.95
N TRP A 73 -2.34 -8.02 0.79
CA TRP A 73 -2.41 -9.23 -0.01
C TRP A 73 -2.18 -8.93 -1.49
N GLU A 74 -1.72 -9.95 -2.23
CA GLU A 74 -1.35 -9.80 -3.64
C GLU A 74 -2.48 -9.16 -4.46
N PHE A 75 -3.74 -9.62 -4.36
CA PHE A 75 -4.85 -8.98 -5.08
C PHE A 75 -5.11 -7.52 -4.70
N GLN A 76 -4.82 -7.12 -3.45
CA GLN A 76 -4.95 -5.73 -3.01
C GLN A 76 -3.85 -4.87 -3.66
N LEU A 77 -2.64 -5.44 -3.82
CA LEU A 77 -1.56 -4.83 -4.58
C LEU A 77 -1.87 -4.78 -6.07
N GLU A 78 -2.46 -5.82 -6.67
CA GLU A 78 -2.87 -5.80 -8.08
C GLU A 78 -3.82 -4.63 -8.36
N ALA A 79 -4.86 -4.49 -7.53
CA ALA A 79 -5.82 -3.39 -7.62
C ALA A 79 -5.14 -2.02 -7.42
N THR A 80 -4.26 -1.93 -6.43
CA THR A 80 -3.51 -0.70 -6.13
C THR A 80 -2.62 -0.30 -7.32
N ILE A 81 -1.83 -1.23 -7.84
CA ILE A 81 -0.91 -0.98 -8.97
C ILE A 81 -1.71 -0.57 -10.21
N ALA A 82 -2.84 -1.23 -10.49
CA ALA A 82 -3.73 -0.84 -11.58
C ALA A 82 -4.20 0.61 -11.43
N ILE A 83 -4.79 0.98 -10.29
CA ILE A 83 -5.30 2.33 -10.02
C ILE A 83 -4.18 3.38 -10.13
N MET A 84 -3.03 3.14 -9.50
CA MET A 84 -1.89 4.06 -9.49
C MET A 84 -1.18 4.18 -10.84
N THR A 85 -1.48 3.28 -11.79
CA THR A 85 -1.01 3.38 -13.18
C THR A 85 -2.07 3.88 -14.15
N GLY A 86 -3.20 4.38 -13.64
CA GLY A 86 -4.28 4.94 -14.43
C GLY A 86 -5.13 3.89 -15.15
N LYS A 87 -5.17 2.65 -14.63
CA LYS A 87 -6.02 1.56 -15.12
C LYS A 87 -7.22 1.37 -14.21
N ASP A 88 -8.36 1.05 -14.80
CA ASP A 88 -9.53 0.60 -14.04
C ASP A 88 -9.30 -0.81 -13.45
N SER A 89 -9.95 -1.10 -12.33
CA SER A 89 -9.86 -2.39 -11.65
C SER A 89 -11.24 -2.89 -11.25
N LEU A 90 -11.53 -4.16 -11.55
CA LEU A 90 -12.69 -4.90 -11.06
C LEU A 90 -12.19 -5.95 -10.05
N VAL A 91 -12.55 -5.77 -8.78
CA VAL A 91 -12.16 -6.69 -7.70
C VAL A 91 -13.39 -7.45 -7.24
N ASP A 92 -13.48 -8.72 -7.61
CA ASP A 92 -14.54 -9.63 -7.15
C ASP A 92 -13.98 -10.59 -6.09
N VAL A 93 -14.25 -10.26 -4.82
CA VAL A 93 -13.88 -11.11 -3.68
C VAL A 93 -14.96 -11.05 -2.60
N SER A 94 -15.06 -12.11 -1.80
CA SER A 94 -16.03 -12.21 -0.70
C SER A 94 -15.85 -11.12 0.36
N THR A 95 -16.89 -10.87 1.15
CA THR A 95 -16.82 -9.97 2.32
C THR A 95 -15.82 -10.49 3.35
N GLY A 96 -15.19 -9.59 4.11
CA GLY A 96 -14.18 -9.96 5.12
C GLY A 96 -12.76 -10.11 4.58
N TYR A 97 -12.56 -10.16 3.26
CA TYR A 97 -11.22 -10.27 2.64
C TYR A 97 -10.47 -8.93 2.53
N GLY A 98 -10.99 -7.85 3.11
CA GLY A 98 -10.28 -6.56 3.12
C GLY A 98 -10.37 -5.74 1.83
N LYS A 99 -11.44 -5.87 1.04
CA LYS A 99 -11.69 -5.04 -0.16
C LYS A 99 -11.53 -3.53 0.07
N THR A 100 -11.86 -3.07 1.26
CA THR A 100 -11.71 -1.66 1.64
C THR A 100 -10.26 -1.19 1.52
N LEU A 101 -9.27 -2.07 1.75
CA LEU A 101 -7.86 -1.74 1.56
C LEU A 101 -7.54 -1.41 0.09
N CYS A 102 -8.20 -2.04 -0.88
CA CYS A 102 -8.02 -1.70 -2.30
C CYS A 102 -8.41 -0.23 -2.60
N MET A 103 -9.29 0.37 -1.79
CA MET A 103 -9.70 1.77 -1.92
C MET A 103 -8.78 2.70 -1.11
N ILE A 104 -8.34 2.25 0.07
CA ILE A 104 -7.55 3.05 1.01
C ILE A 104 -6.08 3.17 0.56
N ILE A 105 -5.46 2.09 0.08
CA ILE A 105 -4.02 2.08 -0.24
C ILE A 105 -3.67 3.13 -1.31
N PRO A 106 -4.40 3.28 -2.43
CA PRO A 106 -4.13 4.35 -3.39
C PRO A 106 -4.16 5.75 -2.76
N CYS A 107 -5.13 6.01 -1.87
CA CYS A 107 -5.25 7.30 -1.15
C CYS A 107 -4.06 7.53 -0.19
N LEU A 108 -3.51 6.45 0.38
CA LEU A 108 -2.32 6.55 1.23
C LEU A 108 -1.05 6.78 0.42
N LEU A 109 -0.96 6.26 -0.80
CA LEU A 109 0.19 6.46 -1.69
C LEU A 109 0.25 7.87 -2.26
N ASP A 110 -0.89 8.41 -2.68
CA ASP A 110 -0.99 9.74 -3.24
C ASP A 110 -2.07 10.57 -2.49
N PRO A 111 -1.67 11.24 -1.39
CA PRO A 111 -2.60 11.99 -0.56
C PRO A 111 -3.16 13.25 -1.24
N GLU A 112 -2.58 13.69 -2.36
CA GLU A 112 -3.05 14.85 -3.13
C GLU A 112 -4.19 14.46 -4.10
N ASN A 113 -4.42 13.16 -4.34
CA ASN A 113 -5.53 12.70 -5.17
C ASN A 113 -6.86 12.66 -4.42
N LEU A 114 -7.91 13.10 -5.11
CA LEU A 114 -9.29 12.98 -4.63
C LEU A 114 -9.85 11.59 -4.93
N SER A 115 -10.27 10.88 -3.89
CA SER A 115 -10.99 9.62 -4.01
C SER A 115 -12.46 9.79 -3.61
N MET A 116 -13.36 9.23 -4.41
CA MET A 116 -14.80 9.22 -4.14
C MET A 116 -15.30 7.78 -4.04
N ILE A 117 -15.89 7.43 -2.90
CA ILE A 117 -16.43 6.09 -2.63
C ILE A 117 -17.96 6.17 -2.73
N PHE A 118 -18.53 5.40 -3.65
CA PHE A 118 -19.97 5.26 -3.80
C PHE A 118 -20.41 3.93 -3.19
N SER A 119 -21.34 4.01 -2.23
CA SER A 119 -21.94 2.84 -1.59
C SER A 119 -23.47 2.99 -1.61
N PRO A 120 -24.23 1.91 -1.90
CA PRO A 120 -25.68 1.94 -1.76
C PRO A 120 -26.12 1.95 -0.29
N LEU A 121 -25.21 1.64 0.64
CA LEU A 121 -25.44 1.70 2.08
C LEU A 121 -25.22 3.15 2.55
N LYS A 122 -26.20 3.66 3.30
CA LYS A 122 -26.15 4.98 3.95
C LYS A 122 -25.40 4.92 5.28
#